data_AF-A0A3N5PGF9-F1
#
_entry.id   AF-A0A3N5PGF9-F1
#
_cell.length_a   1.000
_cell.length_b   1.000
_cell.length_c   1.000
_cell.angle_alpha   90.00
_cell.angle_beta   90.00
_cell.angle_gamma   90.00
#
_symmetry.space_group_name_H-M   'P 1'
#
loop_
_entity.id
_entity.type
_entity.pdbx_description
1 polymer ?
#
loop_
_entity_poly.entity_id
_entity_poly.type
_entity_poly.pdbx_seq_one_letter_code
_entity_poly.pdbx_strand_id
1 'polypeptide(L)'
;MKKYYEPELMDDFSIRDSRIDDALKELKIINNYLGGVSTTVSALEYFTRDKLISLKIIDVGSGSSDNLIIAKNTYPNLQILSVDKNISVLNYSKNSLQKINSDAYHLPFKDECCDIVHIALFLHHFNEDQIEKLL
;
A
#
# COMPACT_ATOMS: atom_id res chain seq x y z
N MET A 1 21.25 -3.03 -0.48
CA MET A 1 20.70 -2.00 0.41
C MET A 1 20.75 -2.54 1.82
N LYS A 2 21.28 -1.79 2.80
CA LYS A 2 21.36 -2.24 4.20
C LYS A 2 19.98 -2.07 4.85
N LYS A 3 19.37 -3.13 5.38
CA LYS A 3 18.12 -3.03 6.15
C LYS A 3 18.40 -2.36 7.49
N TYR A 4 17.60 -1.36 7.84
CA TYR A 4 17.52 -0.79 9.18
C TYR A 4 16.16 -1.20 9.75
N TYR A 5 16.18 -1.79 10.95
CA TYR A 5 14.99 -2.31 11.63
C TYR A 5 14.46 -1.34 12.70
N GLU A 6 14.88 -0.07 12.64
CA GLU A 6 14.30 0.93 13.52
C GLU A 6 12.85 1.20 13.07
N PRO A 7 11.87 1.17 14.00
CA PRO A 7 10.49 1.46 13.66
C PRO A 7 10.36 2.83 13.01
N GLU A 8 9.59 2.91 11.94
CA GLU A 8 9.25 4.19 11.33
C GLU A 8 8.24 4.95 12.21
N LEU A 9 8.11 6.26 11.98
CA LEU A 9 7.11 7.06 12.69
C LEU A 9 5.69 6.52 12.50
N MET A 10 5.41 5.92 11.34
CA MET A 10 4.12 5.30 11.03
C MET A 10 3.89 3.96 11.73
N ASP A 11 4.93 3.33 12.28
CA ASP A 11 4.82 2.09 13.06
C ASP A 11 4.43 2.36 14.52
N ASP A 12 4.55 3.61 15.00
CA ASP A 12 4.12 4.02 16.33
C ASP A 12 2.61 4.32 16.37
N PHE A 13 1.84 3.29 16.72
CA PHE A 13 0.40 3.41 16.88
C PHE A 13 -0.03 4.26 18.09
N SER A 14 0.86 4.90 18.85
CA SER A 14 0.47 5.88 19.87
C SER A 14 0.30 7.29 19.29
N ILE A 15 0.87 7.56 18.12
CA ILE A 15 0.82 8.88 17.48
C ILE A 15 -0.58 9.12 16.91
N ARG A 16 -1.17 10.25 17.30
CA ARG A 16 -2.52 10.70 16.92
C ARG A 16 -2.55 12.15 16.42
N ASP A 17 -1.38 12.78 16.32
CA ASP A 17 -1.22 14.16 15.87
C ASP A 17 -0.80 14.23 14.40
N SER A 18 -0.52 15.44 13.91
CA SER A 18 -0.22 15.72 12.51
C SER A 18 1.07 15.10 11.99
N ARG A 19 1.92 14.51 12.84
CA ARG A 19 3.18 13.90 12.38
C ARG A 19 2.94 12.75 11.40
N ILE A 20 1.88 11.97 11.58
CA ILE A 20 1.49 10.92 10.61
C ILE A 20 1.08 11.56 9.28
N ASP A 21 0.30 12.63 9.32
CA ASP A 21 -0.14 13.35 8.13
C ASP A 21 1.05 13.92 7.35
N ASP A 22 2.02 14.51 8.05
CA ASP A 22 3.20 15.11 7.44
C ASP A 22 4.13 14.04 6.84
N ALA A 23 4.35 12.92 7.54
CA ALA A 23 5.07 11.77 7.00
C ALA A 23 4.42 11.22 5.72
N LEU A 24 3.07 11.10 5.69
CA LEU A 24 2.35 10.64 4.51
C LEU A 24 2.41 11.63 3.33
N LYS A 25 2.39 12.95 3.60
CA LYS A 25 2.60 13.97 2.55
C LYS A 25 3.99 13.86 1.94
N GLU A 26 5.02 13.73 2.77
CA GLU A 26 6.40 13.58 2.33
C GLU A 26 6.59 12.29 1.52
N LEU A 27 6.04 11.18 2.02
CA LEU A 27 6.07 9.90 1.33
C LEU A 27 5.40 9.96 -0.04
N LYS A 28 4.27 10.66 -0.15
CA LYS A 28 3.62 10.91 -1.45
C LYS A 28 4.53 11.67 -2.41
N ILE A 29 5.21 12.71 -1.96
CA ILE A 29 6.16 13.48 -2.79
C ILE A 29 7.29 12.56 -3.24
N ILE A 30 7.91 11.84 -2.31
CA ILE A 30 8.99 10.89 -2.59
C ILE A 30 8.54 9.85 -3.62
N ASN A 31 7.38 9.23 -3.45
CA ASN A 31 6.88 8.22 -4.38
C ASN A 31 6.62 8.77 -5.79
N ASN A 32 6.20 10.04 -5.90
CA ASN A 32 6.01 10.69 -7.20
C ASN A 32 7.33 10.97 -7.92
N TYR A 33 8.36 11.40 -7.20
CA TYR A 33 9.64 11.84 -7.81
C TYR A 33 10.69 10.73 -7.91
N LEU A 34 10.71 9.80 -6.96
CA LEU A 34 11.73 8.76 -6.83
C LEU A 34 11.22 7.38 -7.28
N GLY A 35 10.10 7.35 -8.01
CA GLY A 35 9.70 6.21 -8.83
C GLY A 35 8.76 5.20 -8.18
N GLY A 36 8.22 5.46 -6.98
CA GLY A 36 7.21 4.58 -6.37
C GLY A 36 5.95 4.46 -7.24
N VAL A 37 5.44 5.59 -7.73
CA VAL A 37 4.28 5.63 -8.63
C VAL A 37 4.59 4.98 -9.97
N SER A 38 5.70 5.35 -10.62
CA SER A 38 6.05 4.82 -11.95
C SER A 38 6.33 3.31 -11.90
N THR A 39 6.95 2.82 -10.83
CA THR A 39 7.14 1.38 -10.59
C THR A 39 5.80 0.66 -10.49
N THR A 40 4.85 1.20 -9.72
CA THR A 40 3.51 0.63 -9.59
C THR A 40 2.77 0.58 -10.92
N VAL A 41 2.79 1.68 -11.68
CA VAL A 41 2.16 1.76 -13.00
C VAL A 41 2.77 0.76 -13.98
N SER A 42 4.11 0.65 -14.00
CA SER A 42 4.84 -0.27 -14.89
C SER A 42 4.58 -1.73 -14.51
N ALA A 43 4.46 -2.05 -13.21
CA ALA A 43 4.13 -3.39 -12.76
C ALA A 43 2.72 -3.80 -13.20
N LEU A 44 1.76 -2.87 -13.17
CA LEU A 44 0.39 -3.14 -13.61
C LEU A 44 0.28 -3.40 -15.11
N GLU A 45 1.13 -2.78 -15.94
CA GLU A 45 1.19 -3.02 -17.40
C GLU A 45 1.29 -4.51 -17.77
N TYR A 46 1.98 -5.31 -16.94
CA TYR A 46 2.12 -6.75 -17.17
C TYR A 46 0.78 -7.50 -17.08
N PHE A 47 -0.15 -7.01 -16.26
CA PHE A 47 -1.46 -7.63 -16.00
C PHE A 47 -2.57 -6.97 -16.80
N THR A 48 -2.43 -5.68 -17.13
CA THR A 48 -3.43 -4.87 -17.83
C THR A 48 -2.96 -4.51 -19.23
N ARG A 49 -2.66 -5.52 -20.07
CA ARG A 49 -2.35 -5.30 -21.50
C ARG A 49 -3.43 -4.48 -22.20
N ASP A 50 -4.68 -4.70 -21.80
CA ASP A 50 -5.79 -3.78 -22.02
C ASP A 50 -6.05 -2.99 -20.73
N LYS A 51 -5.98 -1.66 -20.83
CA LYS A 51 -6.13 -0.74 -19.69
C LYS A 51 -7.53 -0.78 -19.05
N LEU A 52 -8.51 -1.35 -19.76
CA LEU A 52 -9.88 -1.50 -19.28
C LEU A 52 -10.12 -2.81 -18.51
N ILE A 53 -9.13 -3.70 -18.41
CA ILE A 53 -9.24 -4.88 -17.56
C ILE A 53 -9.48 -4.43 -16.11
N SER A 54 -10.51 -4.98 -15.48
CA SER A 54 -10.76 -4.77 -14.06
C SER A 54 -9.97 -5.78 -13.26
N LEU A 55 -9.15 -5.30 -12.33
CA LEU A 55 -8.38 -6.11 -11.39
C LEU A 55 -8.74 -5.72 -9.97
N LYS A 56 -8.94 -6.73 -9.12
CA LYS A 56 -9.07 -6.60 -7.68
C LYS A 56 -7.69 -6.63 -7.06
N ILE A 57 -7.33 -5.52 -6.42
CA ILE A 57 -6.03 -5.32 -5.78
C ILE A 57 -6.23 -5.15 -4.29
N ILE A 58 -5.50 -5.94 -3.50
CA ILE A 58 -5.35 -5.71 -2.07
C ILE A 58 -4.00 -5.02 -1.85
N ASP A 59 -4.04 -3.80 -1.34
CA ASP A 59 -2.85 -2.99 -1.02
C ASP A 59 -2.52 -3.21 0.47
N VAL A 60 -1.45 -3.95 0.77
CA VAL A 60 -1.09 -4.34 2.14
C VAL A 60 0.03 -3.45 2.65
N GLY A 61 -0.16 -2.90 3.86
CA GLY A 61 0.69 -1.78 4.32
C GLY A 61 0.40 -0.53 3.50
N SER A 62 -0.88 -0.31 3.19
CA SER A 62 -1.32 0.59 2.13
C SER A 62 -0.91 2.05 2.30
N GLY A 63 -0.63 2.51 3.51
CA GLY A 63 -0.39 3.93 3.70
C GLY A 63 -1.64 4.74 3.33
N SER A 64 -1.43 5.76 2.50
CA SER A 64 -2.49 6.55 1.86
C SER A 64 -3.02 5.94 0.55
N SER A 65 -2.46 4.82 0.08
CA SER A 65 -2.65 4.20 -1.25
C SER A 65 -2.34 5.12 -2.45
N ASP A 66 -1.52 6.16 -2.27
CA ASP A 66 -1.28 7.17 -3.30
C ASP A 66 -0.77 6.58 -4.63
N ASN A 67 0.09 5.55 -4.58
CA ASN A 67 0.64 4.93 -5.78
C ASN A 67 -0.46 4.33 -6.67
N LEU A 68 -1.36 3.54 -6.09
CA LEU A 68 -2.46 2.91 -6.81
C LEU A 68 -3.55 3.91 -7.22
N ILE A 69 -3.81 4.93 -6.39
CA ILE A 69 -4.75 6.01 -6.74
C ILE A 69 -4.26 6.75 -7.99
N ILE A 70 -2.97 7.10 -8.04
CA ILE A 70 -2.40 7.76 -9.22
C ILE A 70 -2.39 6.79 -10.41
N ALA A 71 -2.12 5.50 -10.19
CA ALA A 71 -2.20 4.48 -11.24
C ALA A 71 -3.61 4.35 -11.85
N LYS A 72 -4.69 4.63 -11.11
CA LYS A 72 -6.05 4.66 -11.66
C LYS A 72 -6.23 5.67 -12.80
N ASN A 73 -5.40 6.70 -12.90
CA ASN A 73 -5.43 7.62 -14.04
C ASN A 73 -5.08 6.90 -15.36
N THR A 74 -4.29 5.83 -15.28
CA THR A 74 -3.92 4.98 -16.43
C THR A 74 -4.80 3.73 -16.51
N TYR A 75 -5.20 3.18 -15.36
CA TYR A 75 -6.01 1.96 -15.23
C TYR A 75 -7.30 2.25 -14.45
N PRO A 76 -8.32 2.84 -15.08
CA PRO A 76 -9.49 3.34 -14.36
C PRO A 76 -10.31 2.26 -13.64
N ASN A 77 -10.26 1.02 -14.15
CA ASN A 77 -11.09 -0.10 -13.69
C ASN A 77 -10.50 -0.91 -12.53
N LEU A 78 -9.37 -0.48 -11.95
CA LEU A 78 -8.82 -1.11 -10.75
C LEU A 78 -9.78 -0.99 -9.57
N GLN A 79 -10.06 -2.11 -8.92
CA GLN A 79 -10.81 -2.19 -7.67
C GLN A 79 -9.80 -2.37 -6.55
N ILE A 80 -9.60 -1.35 -5.72
CA ILE A 80 -8.54 -1.34 -4.71
C ILE A 80 -9.16 -1.41 -3.32
N LEU A 81 -8.64 -2.32 -2.52
CA LEU A 81 -8.90 -2.46 -1.09
C LEU A 81 -7.61 -2.13 -0.33
N SER A 82 -7.63 -1.04 0.44
CA SER A 82 -6.50 -0.62 1.27
C SER A 82 -6.52 -1.35 2.60
N VAL A 83 -5.41 -2.00 2.96
CA VAL A 83 -5.24 -2.68 4.23
C VAL A 83 -4.03 -2.12 4.95
N ASP A 84 -4.26 -1.62 6.16
CA ASP A 84 -3.18 -1.14 7.01
C ASP A 84 -3.50 -1.42 8.48
N LYS A 85 -2.45 -1.67 9.27
CA LYS A 85 -2.58 -1.86 10.71
C LYS A 85 -2.72 -0.53 11.45
N ASN A 86 -2.19 0.56 10.90
CA ASN A 86 -2.31 1.89 11.47
C ASN A 86 -3.63 2.56 11.03
N ILE A 87 -4.60 2.65 11.93
CA ILE A 87 -5.87 3.32 11.65
C ILE A 87 -5.70 4.82 11.35
N SER A 88 -4.71 5.50 11.94
CA SER A 88 -4.44 6.93 11.66
C SER A 88 -4.08 7.14 10.20
N VAL A 89 -3.30 6.22 9.64
CA VAL A 89 -2.87 6.24 8.24
C VAL A 89 -4.05 6.01 7.29
N LEU A 90 -4.93 5.05 7.60
CA LEU A 90 -6.17 4.84 6.83
C LEU A 90 -7.10 6.06 6.88
N ASN A 91 -7.19 6.71 8.04
CA ASN A 91 -8.03 7.89 8.27
C ASN A 91 -7.48 9.15 7.57
N TYR A 92 -6.16 9.28 7.44
CA TYR A 92 -5.54 10.38 6.72
C TYR A 92 -5.99 10.44 5.25
N SER A 93 -6.05 9.28 4.60
CA SER A 93 -6.40 9.23 3.19
C SER A 93 -7.86 9.60 2.96
N LYS A 94 -8.15 10.68 2.24
CA LYS A 94 -9.55 11.11 1.96
C LYS A 94 -10.14 10.51 0.68
N ASN A 95 -9.51 9.45 0.17
CA ASN A 95 -10.00 8.76 -1.02
C ASN A 95 -11.30 7.97 -0.75
N SER A 96 -11.96 7.54 -1.82
CA SER A 96 -13.19 6.74 -1.76
C SER A 96 -12.94 5.22 -1.82
N LEU A 97 -11.70 4.77 -1.60
CA LEU A 97 -11.37 3.36 -1.62
C LEU A 97 -11.98 2.66 -0.40
N GLN A 98 -12.25 1.36 -0.55
CA GLN A 98 -12.56 0.53 0.61
C GLN A 98 -11.30 0.36 1.45
N LYS A 99 -11.46 0.39 2.77
CA LYS A 99 -10.34 0.32 3.72
C LYS A 99 -10.66 -0.64 4.83
N ILE A 100 -9.67 -1.43 5.23
CA ILE A 100 -9.77 -2.36 6.34
C ILE A 100 -8.56 -2.16 7.26
N ASN A 101 -8.85 -1.99 8.55
CA ASN A 101 -7.80 -1.99 9.56
C ASN A 101 -7.49 -3.44 9.96
N SER A 102 -6.39 -3.98 9.44
CA SER A 102 -5.97 -5.34 9.71
C SER A 102 -4.45 -5.49 9.68
N ASP A 103 -3.98 -6.51 10.37
CA ASP A 103 -2.59 -6.94 10.35
C ASP A 103 -2.32 -7.81 9.10
N ALA A 104 -1.14 -7.65 8.49
CA ALA A 104 -0.76 -8.34 7.27
C ALA A 104 -0.67 -9.88 7.43
N TYR A 105 -0.42 -10.39 8.64
CA TYR A 105 -0.42 -11.83 8.92
C TYR A 105 -1.82 -12.40 9.13
N HIS A 106 -2.83 -11.56 9.28
CA HIS A 106 -4.19 -11.95 9.64
C HIS A 106 -5.21 -11.24 8.75
N LEU A 107 -5.02 -11.33 7.44
CA LEU A 107 -5.95 -10.74 6.49
C LEU A 107 -7.32 -11.42 6.57
N PRO A 108 -8.44 -10.67 6.69
CA PRO A 108 -9.77 -11.22 6.91
C PRO A 108 -10.42 -11.67 5.59
N PHE A 109 -9.65 -12.31 4.71
CA PHE A 109 -10.09 -12.69 3.37
C PHE A 109 -9.97 -14.19 3.15
N LYS A 110 -10.76 -14.69 2.20
CA LYS A 110 -10.63 -16.05 1.69
C LYS A 110 -9.55 -16.09 0.62
N ASP A 111 -9.05 -17.28 0.35
CA ASP A 111 -8.18 -17.53 -0.80
C ASP A 111 -8.85 -17.06 -2.10
N GLU A 112 -8.03 -16.66 -3.08
CA GLU A 112 -8.47 -16.21 -4.41
C GLU A 112 -9.45 -15.01 -4.41
N CYS A 113 -9.43 -14.20 -3.35
CA CYS A 113 -10.30 -13.01 -3.23
C CYS A 113 -9.86 -11.81 -4.09
N CYS A 114 -8.61 -11.82 -4.59
CA CYS A 114 -8.01 -10.76 -5.38
C CYS A 114 -7.15 -11.30 -6.53
N ASP A 115 -6.90 -10.46 -7.52
CA ASP A 115 -6.02 -10.77 -8.65
C ASP A 115 -4.57 -10.41 -8.33
N ILE A 116 -4.36 -9.35 -7.55
CA ILE A 116 -3.03 -8.84 -7.19
C ILE A 116 -2.99 -8.46 -5.71
N VAL A 117 -1.94 -8.90 -5.01
CA VAL A 117 -1.51 -8.31 -3.74
C VAL A 117 -0.40 -7.31 -4.03
N HIS A 118 -0.60 -6.06 -3.66
CA HIS A 118 0.36 -4.97 -3.84
C HIS A 118 1.01 -4.64 -2.50
N ILE A 119 2.33 -4.57 -2.48
CA ILE A 119 3.13 -4.29 -1.28
C ILE A 119 4.26 -3.31 -1.66
N ALA A 120 4.04 -2.01 -1.45
CA ALA A 120 5.04 -0.98 -1.76
C ALA A 120 5.70 -0.45 -0.50
N LEU A 121 7.04 -0.56 -0.43
CA LEU A 121 7.84 -0.06 0.71
C LEU A 121 7.28 -0.53 2.07
N PHE A 122 6.96 -1.82 2.18
CA PHE A 122 6.43 -2.41 3.42
C PHE A 122 7.21 -3.66 3.86
N LEU A 123 7.71 -4.47 2.93
CA LEU A 123 8.48 -5.67 3.29
C LEU A 123 9.79 -5.38 4.04
N HIS A 124 10.28 -4.13 4.01
CA HIS A 124 11.50 -3.76 4.74
C HIS A 124 11.32 -3.69 6.26
N HIS A 125 10.08 -3.62 6.77
CA HIS A 125 9.80 -3.74 8.20
C HIS A 125 10.01 -5.16 8.74
N PHE A 126 10.19 -6.15 7.85
CA PHE A 126 10.22 -7.57 8.19
C PHE A 126 11.59 -8.20 7.93
N ASN A 127 11.97 -9.11 8.81
CA ASN A 127 13.06 -10.03 8.57
C ASN A 127 12.64 -11.14 7.57
N GLU A 128 13.59 -11.98 7.17
CA GLU A 128 13.34 -13.00 6.13
C GLU A 128 12.29 -14.03 6.56
N ASP A 129 12.40 -14.60 7.76
CA ASP A 129 11.42 -15.55 8.32
C ASP A 129 10.00 -14.96 8.43
N GLN A 130 9.91 -13.65 8.63
CA GLN A 130 8.66 -12.91 8.67
C GLN A 130 8.06 -12.72 7.28
N ILE A 131 8.89 -12.39 6.27
CA ILE A 131 8.45 -12.28 4.88
C ILE A 131 7.96 -13.65 4.37
N GLU A 132 8.65 -14.73 4.69
CA GLU A 132 8.22 -16.09 4.30
C GLU A 132 6.84 -16.46 4.84
N LYS A 133 6.43 -15.90 5.98
CA LYS A 133 5.09 -16.11 6.54
C LYS A 133 4.02 -15.23 5.91
N LEU A 134 4.40 -14.19 5.18
CA LEU A 134 3.48 -13.27 4.48
C LEU A 134 3.18 -13.69 3.05
N LEU A 135 4.04 -14.53 2.44
CA LEU A 135 3.96 -14.99 1.05
C LEU A 135 3.46 -16.43 0.97
#